data_AF-A0A6B8LXV7-F1
#
_entry.id   AF-A0A6B8LXV7-F1
#
_cell.length_a   1.000
_cell.length_b   1.000
_cell.length_c   1.000
_cell.angle_alpha   90.00
_cell.angle_beta   90.00
_cell.angle_gamma   90.00
#
_symmetry.space_group_name_H-M   'P 1'
#
loop_
_entity.id
_entity.type
_entity.pdbx_description
1 polymer ?
#
loop_
_entity_poly.entity_id
_entity_poly.type
_entity_poly.pdbx_seq_one_letter_code
_entity_poly.pdbx_strand_id
1 'polypeptide(L)'
;MFGPQHLKQVIKYLDGIDYALSQRMLRKHPPDEPALTNELCALLDAETQRSEENPPYSLDQLNADLASLGDGLDFEVSIDTYPHNTAMERHVSQSDFGLVLTYENHILPNESWSTAYLIQAKRLFRNPNSGEYDQRASFQAVDTQQRARLDRLASILGEGALLYGLYCPQTPKIPDTTRTQLRALHTRNLSRQIFDFGTGLALRDALVNNGGIDAGIWLRSIEGKPTGLVGLHDEAFRSALPFTWFIIEHFTPRSHHGPFSGLMRSGPILAEPRANDRVRSIVTGDQQAIRDLIDEVHEAGEETVAPTTITVLPRHTITVKVSVGKSLPPDSARLQID
;
A
#
# COMPACT_ATOMS: atom_id res chain seq x y z
N MET A 1 9.98 -13.71 -8.15
CA MET A 1 8.94 -13.32 -7.18
C MET A 1 9.44 -13.71 -5.82
N PHE A 2 8.93 -13.12 -4.73
CA PHE A 2 9.41 -13.50 -3.41
C PHE A 2 9.00 -14.94 -3.06
N GLY A 3 9.98 -15.84 -3.03
CA GLY A 3 9.84 -17.13 -2.35
C GLY A 3 9.73 -16.99 -0.81
N PRO A 4 9.26 -18.03 -0.10
CA PRO A 4 9.03 -17.99 1.36
C PRO A 4 10.24 -17.51 2.18
N GLN A 5 11.46 -17.86 1.77
CA GLN A 5 12.71 -17.48 2.42
C GLN A 5 12.95 -15.96 2.45
N HIS A 6 12.43 -15.22 1.46
CA HIS A 6 12.59 -13.77 1.38
C HIS A 6 11.62 -13.03 2.31
N LEU A 7 10.45 -13.61 2.54
CA LEU A 7 9.32 -12.92 3.17
C LEU A 7 9.67 -12.40 4.56
N LYS A 8 10.48 -13.13 5.33
CA LYS A 8 10.93 -12.67 6.64
C LYS A 8 11.63 -11.31 6.59
N GLN A 9 12.51 -11.10 5.60
CA GLN A 9 13.26 -9.84 5.49
C GLN A 9 12.39 -8.71 4.94
N VAL A 10 11.54 -9.02 3.95
CA VAL A 10 10.60 -8.05 3.37
C VAL A 10 9.57 -7.59 4.42
N ILE A 11 9.02 -8.51 5.21
CA ILE A 11 8.11 -8.19 6.34
C ILE A 11 8.81 -7.27 7.33
N LYS A 12 10.01 -7.65 7.77
CA LYS A 12 10.80 -6.86 8.74
C LYS A 12 11.03 -5.43 8.26
N TYR A 13 11.31 -5.25 6.97
CA TYR A 13 11.50 -3.94 6.35
C TYR A 13 10.23 -3.10 6.33
N LEU A 14 9.14 -3.65 5.80
CA LEU A 14 7.86 -2.93 5.68
C LEU A 14 7.25 -2.62 7.06
N ASP A 15 7.36 -3.53 8.02
CA ASP A 15 6.95 -3.29 9.41
C ASP A 15 7.80 -2.20 10.08
N GLY A 16 9.08 -2.07 9.70
CA GLY A 16 9.95 -0.98 10.13
C GLY A 16 9.49 0.40 9.63
N ILE A 17 9.03 0.47 8.39
CA ILE A 17 8.43 1.68 7.80
C ILE A 17 7.11 2.02 8.51
N ASP A 18 6.22 1.04 8.67
CA ASP A 18 4.95 1.18 9.40
C ASP A 18 5.18 1.68 10.83
N TYR A 19 6.14 1.09 11.53
CA TYR A 19 6.53 1.49 12.87
C TYR A 19 7.02 2.95 12.90
N ALA A 20 7.95 3.32 12.02
CA ALA A 20 8.52 4.67 11.98
C ALA A 20 7.45 5.74 11.77
N LEU A 21 6.53 5.51 10.81
CA LEU A 21 5.44 6.44 10.54
C LEU A 21 4.43 6.49 11.71
N SER A 22 4.01 5.33 12.22
CA SER A 22 3.01 5.25 13.29
C SER A 22 3.45 5.89 14.60
N GLN A 23 4.77 5.94 14.91
CA GLN A 23 5.28 6.68 16.07
C GLN A 23 4.94 8.17 16.00
N ARG A 24 4.83 8.76 14.80
CA ARG A 24 4.48 10.18 14.62
C ARG A 24 3.06 10.48 15.12
N MET A 25 2.14 9.52 15.05
CA MET A 25 0.77 9.63 15.56
C MET A 25 0.70 9.78 17.08
N LEU A 26 1.75 9.37 17.79
CA LEU A 26 1.78 9.43 19.26
C LEU A 26 2.17 10.80 19.81
N ARG A 27 2.67 11.71 18.96
CA ARG A 27 3.03 13.08 19.35
C ARG A 27 1.84 13.79 20.00
N LYS A 28 2.12 14.76 20.89
CA LYS A 28 1.10 15.62 21.50
C LYS A 28 0.22 16.30 20.45
N HIS A 29 0.84 16.71 19.35
CA HIS A 29 0.18 17.21 18.15
C HIS A 29 0.59 16.29 16.99
N PRO A 30 -0.20 15.25 16.69
CA PRO A 30 0.04 14.39 15.54
C PRO A 30 0.06 15.23 14.25
N PRO A 31 0.94 14.92 13.28
CA PRO A 31 0.91 15.59 11.98
C PRO A 31 -0.43 15.40 11.28
N ASP A 32 -0.75 16.31 10.36
CA ASP A 32 -1.89 16.16 9.47
C ASP A 32 -1.62 15.11 8.37
N GLU A 33 -2.66 14.78 7.61
CA GLU A 33 -2.62 13.79 6.55
C GLU A 33 -1.52 14.08 5.51
N PRO A 34 -1.38 15.30 4.94
CA PRO A 34 -0.30 15.58 3.99
C PRO A 34 1.09 15.38 4.58
N ALA A 35 1.33 15.79 5.84
CA ALA A 35 2.62 15.59 6.47
C ALA A 35 2.93 14.10 6.71
N LEU A 36 1.93 13.30 7.09
CA LEU A 36 2.10 11.84 7.22
C LEU A 36 2.37 11.17 5.87
N THR A 37 1.69 11.60 4.81
CA THR A 37 1.92 11.08 3.46
C THR A 37 3.31 11.44 2.94
N ASN A 38 3.78 12.67 3.14
CA ASN A 38 5.13 13.07 2.77
C ASN A 38 6.18 12.28 3.55
N GLU A 39 5.98 12.06 4.85
CA GLU A 39 6.87 11.22 5.66
C GLU A 39 6.85 9.76 5.17
N LEU A 40 5.69 9.21 4.81
CA LEU A 40 5.63 7.88 4.21
C LEU A 40 6.42 7.82 2.90
N CYS A 41 6.32 8.83 2.05
CA CYS A 41 7.07 8.88 0.80
C CYS A 41 8.58 9.02 1.04
N ALA A 42 9.00 9.81 2.02
CA ALA A 42 10.40 9.90 2.47
C ALA A 42 10.92 8.58 3.05
N LEU A 43 10.11 7.89 3.87
CA LEU A 43 10.40 6.54 4.33
C LEU A 43 10.37 5.52 3.20
N LEU A 44 9.75 5.83 2.06
CA LEU A 44 9.73 5.02 0.86
C LEU A 44 10.74 5.49 -0.21
N ASP A 45 11.71 6.32 0.19
CA ASP A 45 12.72 6.88 -0.70
C ASP A 45 14.12 6.39 -0.34
N ALA A 46 14.78 5.71 -1.27
CA ALA A 46 16.09 5.10 -1.04
C ALA A 46 17.19 6.13 -0.71
N GLU A 47 17.16 7.33 -1.30
CA GLU A 47 18.14 8.37 -1.02
C GLU A 47 17.94 8.93 0.40
N THR A 48 16.70 9.21 0.76
CA THR A 48 16.31 9.73 2.07
C THR A 48 16.66 8.73 3.18
N GLN A 49 16.36 7.43 3.00
CA GLN A 49 16.74 6.41 3.99
C GLN A 49 18.24 6.37 4.26
N ARG A 50 19.06 6.55 3.22
CA ARG A 50 20.53 6.56 3.34
C ARG A 50 21.04 7.83 4.02
N SER A 51 20.42 8.98 3.75
CA SER A 51 20.83 10.23 4.38
C SER A 51 20.38 10.37 5.83
N GLU A 52 19.22 9.82 6.19
CA GLU A 52 18.60 10.00 7.51
C GLU A 52 18.76 8.80 8.46
N GLU A 53 19.34 7.69 8.00
CA GLU A 53 19.51 6.45 8.78
C GLU A 53 18.20 5.92 9.41
N ASN A 54 17.08 6.07 8.69
CA ASN A 54 15.74 5.71 9.13
C ASN A 54 14.99 5.08 7.93
N PRO A 55 14.32 3.92 8.05
CA PRO A 55 13.95 3.14 9.24
C PRO A 55 15.09 2.32 9.88
N PRO A 56 14.90 1.75 11.10
CA PRO A 56 15.91 0.95 11.82
C PRO A 56 16.46 -0.25 11.05
N TYR A 57 15.70 -0.76 10.08
CA TYR A 57 16.15 -1.78 9.14
C TYR A 57 16.09 -1.18 7.73
N SER A 58 17.24 -0.78 7.19
CA SER A 58 17.32 0.02 5.97
C SER A 58 17.19 -0.82 4.69
N LEU A 59 16.92 -0.14 3.57
CA LEU A 59 16.89 -0.80 2.25
C LEU A 59 18.20 -1.52 1.91
N ASP A 60 19.35 -0.92 2.26
CA ASP A 60 20.65 -1.52 1.98
C ASP A 60 20.87 -2.79 2.82
N GLN A 61 20.38 -2.82 4.07
CA GLN A 61 20.37 -4.02 4.90
C GLN A 61 19.42 -5.10 4.35
N LEU A 62 18.23 -4.71 3.89
CA LEU A 62 17.30 -5.62 3.22
C LEU A 62 17.95 -6.28 2.00
N ASN A 63 18.54 -5.48 1.11
CA ASN A 63 19.20 -5.99 -0.09
C ASN A 63 20.38 -6.91 0.24
N ALA A 64 21.19 -6.58 1.26
CA ALA A 64 22.29 -7.43 1.71
C ALA A 64 21.80 -8.76 2.28
N ASP A 65 20.77 -8.74 3.13
CA ASP A 65 20.19 -9.95 3.72
C ASP A 65 19.52 -10.83 2.66
N LEU A 66 18.82 -10.24 1.69
CA LEU A 66 18.24 -10.98 0.55
C LEU A 66 19.32 -11.60 -0.32
N ALA A 67 20.40 -10.86 -0.63
CA ALA A 67 21.55 -11.37 -1.37
C ALA A 67 22.23 -12.56 -0.66
N SER A 68 22.21 -12.58 0.67
CA SER A 68 22.83 -13.65 1.46
C SER A 68 22.06 -14.99 1.43
N LEU A 69 20.81 -15.01 0.96
CA LEU A 69 19.99 -16.23 0.94
C LEU A 69 20.45 -17.26 -0.10
N GLY A 70 21.21 -16.85 -1.11
CA GLY A 70 21.93 -17.76 -2.03
C GLY A 70 21.07 -18.64 -2.95
N ASP A 71 19.83 -18.26 -3.27
CA ASP A 71 18.84 -19.11 -3.92
C ASP A 71 18.76 -19.05 -5.45
N GLY A 72 19.64 -18.29 -6.12
CA GLY A 72 19.78 -18.36 -7.58
C GLY A 72 18.79 -17.50 -8.38
N LEU A 73 17.97 -16.66 -7.73
CA LEU A 73 16.95 -15.84 -8.38
C LEU A 73 17.49 -14.48 -8.85
N ASP A 74 16.97 -13.98 -9.98
CA ASP A 74 17.29 -12.65 -10.49
C ASP A 74 16.02 -11.90 -10.89
N PHE A 75 15.58 -11.02 -9.99
CA PHE A 75 14.42 -10.16 -10.21
C PHE A 75 14.56 -8.83 -9.47
N GLU A 76 13.82 -7.83 -9.97
CA GLU A 76 13.72 -6.52 -9.35
C GLU A 76 12.28 -6.26 -8.90
N VAL A 77 12.14 -5.65 -7.73
CA VAL A 77 10.88 -5.14 -7.22
C VAL A 77 11.02 -3.65 -6.97
N SER A 78 10.13 -2.84 -7.54
CA SER A 78 10.05 -1.42 -7.22
C SER A 78 8.74 -1.07 -6.52
N ILE A 79 8.84 -0.19 -5.53
CA ILE A 79 7.74 0.48 -4.86
C ILE A 79 7.97 1.97 -5.07
N ASP A 80 7.23 2.54 -6.02
CA ASP A 80 7.30 3.96 -6.35
C ASP A 80 6.11 4.69 -5.74
N THR A 81 6.37 5.82 -5.07
CA THR A 81 5.32 6.74 -4.63
C THR A 81 5.43 8.08 -5.34
N TYR A 82 4.27 8.64 -5.67
CA TYR A 82 4.13 9.90 -6.38
C TYR A 82 3.26 10.83 -5.53
N PRO A 83 3.87 11.71 -4.71
CA PRO A 83 3.11 12.67 -3.94
C PRO A 83 2.31 13.58 -4.88
N HIS A 84 1.05 13.80 -4.55
CA HIS A 84 0.22 14.72 -5.31
C HIS A 84 0.20 16.08 -4.64
N ASN A 85 0.39 17.13 -5.43
CA ASN A 85 0.13 18.48 -4.94
C ASN A 85 -1.39 18.72 -4.85
N THR A 86 -1.76 19.83 -4.22
CA THR A 86 -3.16 20.22 -4.04
C THR A 86 -3.92 20.33 -5.37
N ALA A 87 -3.27 20.69 -6.48
CA ALA A 87 -3.94 20.78 -7.77
C ALA A 87 -4.33 19.40 -8.31
N MET A 88 -3.40 18.45 -8.25
CA MET A 88 -3.62 17.05 -8.65
C MET A 88 -4.67 16.38 -7.76
N GLU A 89 -4.55 16.51 -6.44
CA GLU A 89 -5.53 15.98 -5.48
C GLU A 89 -6.92 16.57 -5.75
N ARG A 90 -7.02 17.91 -5.80
CA ARG A 90 -8.29 18.61 -5.88
C ARG A 90 -8.98 18.44 -7.22
N HIS A 91 -8.26 18.40 -8.34
CA HIS A 91 -8.85 18.48 -9.67
C HIS A 91 -8.73 17.21 -10.50
N VAL A 92 -7.96 16.21 -10.06
CA VAL A 92 -7.72 14.98 -10.84
C VAL A 92 -8.06 13.76 -10.00
N SER A 93 -7.25 13.47 -8.98
CA SER A 93 -7.20 12.13 -8.38
C SER A 93 -8.03 11.95 -7.12
N GLN A 94 -8.34 13.03 -6.38
CA GLN A 94 -8.80 12.93 -4.98
C GLN A 94 -7.93 11.96 -4.19
N SER A 95 -6.62 12.07 -4.35
CA SER A 95 -5.66 11.20 -3.68
C SER A 95 -4.42 11.98 -3.32
N ASP A 96 -3.94 11.78 -2.11
CA ASP A 96 -2.74 12.43 -1.57
C ASP A 96 -1.46 11.93 -2.26
N PHE A 97 -1.46 10.68 -2.74
CA PHE A 97 -0.35 10.13 -3.53
C PHE A 97 -0.79 8.99 -4.44
N GLY A 98 0.02 8.72 -5.45
CA GLY A 98 -0.05 7.49 -6.24
C GLY A 98 1.00 6.47 -5.79
N LEU A 99 0.67 5.19 -5.89
CA LEU A 99 1.56 4.06 -5.61
C LEU A 99 1.69 3.20 -6.85
N VAL A 100 2.91 2.94 -7.31
CA VAL A 100 3.19 2.01 -8.41
C VAL A 100 4.07 0.88 -7.88
N LEU A 101 3.62 -0.35 -8.07
CA LEU A 101 4.36 -1.56 -7.74
C LEU A 101 4.82 -2.20 -9.04
N THR A 102 6.10 -2.49 -9.17
CA THR A 102 6.63 -3.18 -10.36
C THR A 102 7.42 -4.41 -9.93
N TYR A 103 7.24 -5.48 -10.69
CA TYR A 103 8.00 -6.71 -10.60
C TYR A 103 8.61 -7.00 -11.97
N GLU A 104 9.93 -7.04 -12.03
CA GLU A 104 10.69 -7.37 -13.24
C GLU A 104 11.41 -8.70 -13.04
N ASN A 105 11.00 -9.73 -13.78
CA ASN A 105 11.65 -11.03 -13.75
C ASN A 105 12.70 -11.08 -14.87
N HIS A 106 13.99 -11.07 -14.52
CA HIS A 106 15.05 -11.08 -15.53
C HIS A 106 15.24 -12.47 -16.18
N ILE A 107 14.74 -13.53 -15.53
CA ILE A 107 14.83 -14.92 -16.02
C ILE A 107 13.60 -15.30 -16.86
N LEU A 108 12.40 -14.92 -16.40
CA LEU A 108 11.11 -15.16 -17.06
C LEU A 108 10.39 -13.82 -17.35
N PRO A 109 10.82 -13.04 -18.36
CA PRO A 109 10.31 -11.68 -18.59
C PRO A 109 8.79 -11.60 -18.77
N ASN A 110 8.17 -12.65 -19.31
CA ASN A 110 6.72 -12.74 -19.51
C ASN A 110 5.92 -12.79 -18.19
N GLU A 111 6.59 -13.01 -17.06
CA GLU A 111 5.99 -12.94 -15.72
C GLU A 111 6.15 -11.57 -15.05
N SER A 112 6.79 -10.62 -15.73
CA SER A 112 6.93 -9.25 -15.22
C SER A 112 5.58 -8.54 -15.26
N TRP A 113 5.31 -7.70 -14.27
CA TRP A 113 4.06 -6.94 -14.19
C TRP A 113 4.29 -5.61 -13.47
N SER A 114 3.36 -4.67 -13.65
CA SER A 114 3.29 -3.43 -12.90
C SER A 114 1.84 -3.19 -12.49
N THR A 115 1.58 -2.58 -11.34
CA THR A 115 0.25 -2.14 -10.91
C THR A 115 0.28 -0.77 -10.27
N ALA A 116 -0.78 0.03 -10.45
CA ALA A 116 -0.87 1.38 -9.94
C ALA A 116 -2.15 1.62 -9.12
N TYR A 117 -2.02 2.42 -8.06
CA TYR A 117 -3.10 2.82 -7.16
C TYR A 117 -3.10 4.33 -6.92
N LEU A 118 -4.28 4.90 -6.79
CA LEU A 118 -4.52 6.23 -6.26
C LEU A 118 -4.94 6.10 -4.79
N ILE A 119 -4.21 6.73 -3.87
CA ILE A 119 -4.39 6.55 -2.43
C ILE A 119 -4.81 7.87 -1.78
N GLN A 120 -6.04 7.90 -1.25
CA GLN A 120 -6.52 8.98 -0.38
C GLN A 120 -6.15 8.65 1.07
N ALA A 121 -5.24 9.43 1.62
CA ALA A 121 -4.83 9.32 3.00
C ALA A 121 -5.91 9.86 3.95
N LYS A 122 -6.10 9.17 5.07
CA LYS A 122 -6.87 9.64 6.24
C LYS A 122 -6.17 9.22 7.51
N ARG A 123 -6.12 10.11 8.50
CA ARG A 123 -5.56 9.77 9.81
C ARG A 123 -6.66 9.54 10.84
N LEU A 124 -6.35 8.69 11.81
CA LEU A 124 -7.19 8.48 12.97
C LEU A 124 -7.03 9.65 13.94
N PHE A 125 -8.16 10.15 14.45
CA PHE A 125 -8.21 11.17 15.49
C PHE A 125 -8.47 10.53 16.84
N ARG A 126 -7.80 11.04 17.87
CA ARG A 126 -7.99 10.61 19.26
C ARG A 126 -9.44 10.89 19.68
N ASN A 127 -9.95 10.07 20.59
CA ASN A 127 -11.23 10.37 21.24
C ASN A 127 -11.11 11.71 21.98
N PRO A 128 -11.98 12.71 21.68
CA PRO A 128 -11.87 14.04 22.27
C PRO A 128 -12.09 14.05 23.78
N ASN A 129 -12.73 13.02 24.34
CA ASN A 129 -13.03 12.94 25.77
C ASN A 129 -11.87 12.36 26.60
N SER A 130 -11.17 11.35 26.08
CA SER A 130 -10.06 10.68 26.78
C SER A 130 -8.69 11.22 26.36
N GLY A 131 -8.58 11.81 25.16
CA GLY A 131 -7.30 12.17 24.56
C GLY A 131 -6.49 10.94 24.07
N GLU A 132 -7.10 9.77 24.05
CA GLU A 132 -6.48 8.49 23.68
C GLU A 132 -7.03 7.94 22.36
N TYR A 133 -6.31 6.99 21.78
CA TYR A 133 -6.77 6.21 20.62
C TYR A 133 -7.58 4.99 21.09
N ASP A 134 -8.75 5.24 21.68
CA ASP A 134 -9.65 4.20 22.18
C ASP A 134 -10.76 3.85 21.16
N GLN A 135 -11.73 3.03 21.57
CA GLN A 135 -12.86 2.60 20.73
C GLN A 135 -13.69 3.73 20.08
N ARG A 136 -13.61 4.96 20.60
CA ARG A 136 -14.28 6.15 20.06
C ARG A 136 -13.38 6.99 19.15
N ALA A 137 -12.12 6.60 18.94
CA ALA A 137 -11.26 7.19 17.94
C ALA A 137 -11.84 6.97 16.54
N SER A 138 -11.87 8.02 15.73
CA SER A 138 -12.52 8.03 14.41
C SER A 138 -11.64 8.64 13.34
N PHE A 139 -11.85 8.22 12.10
CA PHE A 139 -11.33 8.94 10.95
C PHE A 139 -12.26 10.13 10.69
N GLN A 140 -11.70 11.29 10.34
CA GLN A 140 -12.54 12.42 9.96
C GLN A 140 -13.34 12.06 8.70
N ALA A 141 -14.61 12.45 8.70
CA ALA A 141 -15.54 12.07 7.66
C ALA A 141 -15.11 12.68 6.32
N VAL A 142 -15.07 11.84 5.28
CA VAL A 142 -15.13 12.27 3.89
C VAL A 142 -16.45 13.01 3.71
N ASP A 143 -16.37 14.29 3.35
CA ASP A 143 -17.57 15.07 3.08
C ASP A 143 -18.37 14.47 1.91
N THR A 144 -19.64 14.83 1.78
CA THR A 144 -20.52 14.22 0.78
C THR A 144 -20.06 14.50 -0.65
N GLN A 145 -19.40 15.63 -0.91
CA GLN A 145 -18.91 16.02 -2.23
C GLN A 145 -17.65 15.24 -2.60
N GLN A 146 -16.67 15.15 -1.70
CA GLN A 146 -15.48 14.32 -1.84
C GLN A 146 -15.88 12.86 -2.06
N ARG A 147 -16.90 12.38 -1.32
CA ARG A 147 -17.41 11.02 -1.51
C ARG A 147 -17.99 10.80 -2.91
N ALA A 148 -18.90 11.67 -3.33
CA ALA A 148 -19.52 11.55 -4.65
C ALA A 148 -18.49 11.60 -5.78
N ARG A 149 -17.44 12.40 -5.62
CA ARG A 149 -16.33 12.45 -6.58
C ARG A 149 -15.50 11.18 -6.57
N LEU A 150 -15.15 10.63 -5.41
CA LEU A 150 -14.46 9.34 -5.30
C LEU A 150 -15.27 8.20 -5.95
N ASP A 151 -16.59 8.18 -5.75
CA ASP A 151 -17.48 7.18 -6.37
C ASP A 151 -17.51 7.33 -7.91
N ARG A 152 -17.51 8.57 -8.44
CA ARG A 152 -17.36 8.81 -9.89
C ARG A 152 -16.01 8.32 -10.41
N LEU A 153 -14.91 8.67 -9.73
CA LEU A 153 -13.57 8.22 -10.12
C LEU A 153 -13.46 6.69 -10.12
N ALA A 154 -14.02 6.00 -9.12
CA ALA A 154 -14.09 4.53 -9.11
C ALA A 154 -14.89 3.97 -10.29
N SER A 155 -15.98 4.63 -10.70
CA SER A 155 -16.77 4.19 -11.85
C SER A 155 -16.01 4.31 -13.19
N ILE A 156 -15.08 5.27 -13.29
CA ILE A 156 -14.28 5.56 -14.49
C ILE A 156 -13.00 4.70 -14.53
N LEU A 157 -12.27 4.66 -13.41
CA LEU A 157 -10.95 4.03 -13.31
C LEU A 157 -11.01 2.56 -12.83
N GLY A 158 -12.15 2.14 -12.28
CA GLY A 158 -12.34 0.86 -11.61
C GLY A 158 -12.21 0.97 -10.09
N GLU A 159 -13.06 0.25 -9.36
CA GLU A 159 -13.11 0.28 -7.88
C GLU A 159 -11.78 -0.13 -7.22
N GLY A 160 -11.00 -1.00 -7.88
CA GLY A 160 -9.69 -1.44 -7.40
C GLY A 160 -8.55 -0.43 -7.58
N ALA A 161 -8.76 0.64 -8.35
CA ALA A 161 -7.73 1.65 -8.63
C ALA A 161 -7.59 2.69 -7.49
N LEU A 162 -8.65 2.91 -6.71
CA LEU A 162 -8.68 3.89 -5.62
C LEU A 162 -8.75 3.19 -4.26
N LEU A 163 -7.88 3.62 -3.35
CA LEU A 163 -7.81 3.09 -1.99
C LEU A 163 -7.79 4.21 -0.96
N TYR A 164 -8.30 3.92 0.24
CA TYR A 164 -7.96 4.70 1.42
C TYR A 164 -6.64 4.19 2.02
N GLY A 165 -5.71 5.11 2.28
CA GLY A 165 -4.55 4.92 3.15
C GLY A 165 -4.86 5.41 4.56
N LEU A 166 -5.13 4.49 5.47
CA LEU A 166 -5.61 4.79 6.82
C LEU A 166 -4.45 4.72 7.82
N TYR A 167 -4.07 5.87 8.37
CA TYR A 167 -3.02 5.98 9.38
C TYR A 167 -3.59 5.89 10.80
N CYS A 168 -3.12 4.94 11.59
CA CYS A 168 -3.44 4.78 13.00
C CYS A 168 -2.18 4.41 13.82
N PRO A 169 -2.22 4.54 15.15
CA PRO A 169 -1.16 3.97 15.99
C PRO A 169 -1.18 2.45 15.91
N GLN A 170 0.01 1.84 16.03
CA GLN A 170 0.09 0.39 16.19
C GLN A 170 -0.63 -0.09 17.44
N THR A 171 -1.16 -1.30 17.35
CA THR A 171 -1.99 -1.93 18.38
C THR A 171 -1.37 -1.97 19.80
N PRO A 172 -0.04 -2.08 20.01
CA PRO A 172 0.56 -1.99 21.34
C PRO A 172 0.43 -0.61 22.01
N LYS A 173 0.19 0.44 21.22
CA LYS A 173 0.05 1.84 21.70
C LYS A 173 -1.42 2.24 21.93
N ILE A 174 -2.34 1.32 21.68
CA ILE A 174 -3.77 1.48 21.95
C ILE A 174 -4.07 1.00 23.38
N PRO A 175 -4.99 1.65 24.13
CA PRO A 175 -5.33 1.26 25.50
C PRO A 175 -5.73 -0.22 25.63
N ASP A 176 -5.32 -0.88 26.70
CA ASP A 176 -5.42 -2.34 26.89
C ASP A 176 -6.82 -2.92 26.63
N THR A 177 -7.87 -2.23 27.09
CA THR A 177 -9.26 -2.65 26.88
C THR A 177 -9.61 -2.67 25.39
N THR A 178 -9.33 -1.58 24.67
CA THR A 178 -9.57 -1.50 23.22
C THR A 178 -8.66 -2.46 22.48
N ARG A 179 -7.37 -2.53 22.83
CA ARG A 179 -6.40 -3.47 22.26
C ARG A 179 -6.91 -4.92 22.30
N THR A 180 -7.46 -5.34 23.43
CA THR A 180 -8.04 -6.69 23.60
C THR A 180 -9.21 -6.92 22.64
N GLN A 181 -10.09 -5.93 22.46
CA GLN A 181 -11.19 -6.01 21.49
C GLN A 181 -10.65 -6.12 20.05
N LEU A 182 -9.66 -5.30 19.67
CA LEU A 182 -9.07 -5.34 18.33
C LEU A 182 -8.41 -6.71 18.06
N ARG A 183 -7.68 -7.26 19.04
CA ARG A 183 -7.11 -8.61 18.95
C ARG A 183 -8.17 -9.69 18.76
N ALA A 184 -9.30 -9.59 19.46
CA ALA A 184 -10.41 -10.53 19.28
C ALA A 184 -11.01 -10.46 17.86
N LEU A 185 -11.15 -9.25 17.30
CA LEU A 185 -11.59 -9.05 15.91
C LEU A 185 -10.62 -9.64 14.90
N HIS A 186 -9.32 -9.40 15.08
CA HIS A 186 -8.26 -9.98 14.24
C HIS A 186 -8.30 -11.50 14.28
N THR A 187 -8.33 -12.12 15.47
CA THR A 187 -8.42 -13.57 15.63
C THR A 187 -9.67 -14.14 14.96
N ARG A 188 -10.83 -13.47 15.10
CA ARG A 188 -12.08 -13.88 14.44
C ARG A 188 -11.96 -13.83 12.91
N ASN A 189 -11.29 -12.82 12.36
CA ASN A 189 -11.15 -12.66 10.92
C ASN A 189 -10.13 -13.66 10.34
N LEU A 190 -9.03 -13.88 11.06
CA LEU A 190 -7.96 -14.80 10.66
C LEU A 190 -8.31 -16.27 10.88
N SER A 191 -9.18 -16.61 11.84
CA SER A 191 -9.56 -18.02 12.11
C SER A 191 -10.31 -18.68 10.95
N ARG A 192 -10.83 -17.88 10.03
CA ARG A 192 -11.51 -18.35 8.81
C ARG A 192 -10.56 -18.53 7.64
N GLN A 193 -9.27 -18.27 7.83
CA GLN A 193 -8.27 -18.30 6.76
C GLN A 193 -7.51 -19.61 6.76
N ILE A 194 -7.18 -20.06 5.55
CA ILE A 194 -6.31 -21.21 5.33
C ILE A 194 -4.92 -20.66 5.01
N PHE A 195 -3.91 -21.11 5.75
CA PHE A 195 -2.52 -20.70 5.61
C PHE A 195 -1.73 -21.76 4.83
N ASP A 196 -2.17 -22.09 3.62
CA ASP A 196 -1.65 -23.20 2.78
C ASP A 196 -0.71 -22.77 1.64
N PHE A 197 -0.25 -21.52 1.66
CA PHE A 197 0.69 -20.94 0.69
C PHE A 197 1.76 -20.11 1.41
N GLY A 198 2.85 -19.76 0.70
CA GLY A 198 4.03 -19.10 1.28
C GLY A 198 3.70 -17.86 2.14
N THR A 199 2.85 -16.98 1.63
CA THR A 199 2.40 -15.78 2.36
C THR A 199 1.51 -16.09 3.54
N GLY A 200 0.65 -17.13 3.43
CA GLY A 200 -0.14 -17.61 4.55
C GLY A 200 0.73 -18.15 5.68
N LEU A 201 1.76 -18.94 5.34
CA LEU A 201 2.72 -19.45 6.33
C LEU A 201 3.52 -18.31 6.97
N ALA A 202 3.97 -17.33 6.19
CA ALA A 202 4.65 -16.15 6.71
C ALA A 202 3.73 -15.32 7.64
N LEU A 203 2.45 -15.17 7.30
CA LEU A 203 1.46 -14.51 8.15
C LEU A 203 1.24 -15.27 9.45
N ARG A 204 1.10 -16.60 9.40
CA ARG A 204 1.03 -17.44 10.59
C ARG A 204 2.26 -17.24 11.48
N ASP A 205 3.46 -17.26 10.90
CA ASP A 205 4.70 -17.11 11.66
C ASP A 205 4.81 -15.71 12.29
N ALA A 206 4.42 -14.66 11.57
CA ALA A 206 4.34 -13.30 12.12
C ALA A 206 3.34 -13.20 13.27
N LEU A 207 2.15 -13.81 13.15
CA LEU A 207 1.14 -13.84 14.21
C LEU A 207 1.64 -14.56 15.46
N VAL A 208 2.33 -15.70 15.30
CA VAL A 208 2.91 -16.47 16.41
C VAL A 208 4.00 -15.67 17.12
N ASN A 209 4.87 -14.99 16.37
CA ASN A 209 5.99 -14.24 16.94
C ASN A 209 5.54 -12.95 17.64
N ASN A 210 4.54 -12.25 17.08
CA ASN A 210 4.13 -10.92 17.55
C ASN A 210 2.89 -10.97 18.49
N GLY A 211 2.23 -12.13 18.60
CA GLY A 211 0.97 -12.25 19.35
C GLY A 211 -0.21 -11.50 18.70
N GLY A 212 -0.13 -11.24 17.39
CA GLY A 212 -1.15 -10.56 16.59
C GLY A 212 -0.57 -9.65 15.49
N ILE A 213 -1.41 -8.78 14.95
CA ILE A 213 -1.06 -7.83 13.89
C ILE A 213 -0.99 -6.41 14.46
N ASP A 214 0.21 -5.83 14.41
CA ASP A 214 0.54 -4.53 14.97
C ASP A 214 0.80 -3.50 13.87
N ALA A 215 -0.18 -3.30 13.00
CA ALA A 215 -0.07 -2.37 11.88
C ALA A 215 -0.62 -0.97 12.22
N GLY A 216 0.08 0.07 11.77
CA GLY A 216 -0.32 1.47 11.83
C GLY A 216 -0.72 2.07 10.48
N ILE A 217 -0.47 1.38 9.38
CA ILE A 217 -0.88 1.76 8.02
C ILE A 217 -1.78 0.68 7.46
N TRP A 218 -2.99 1.06 7.07
CA TRP A 218 -3.99 0.15 6.52
C TRP A 218 -4.51 0.63 5.18
N LEU A 219 -4.66 -0.29 4.23
CA LEU A 219 -5.13 -0.04 2.88
C LEU A 219 -6.51 -0.68 2.75
N ARG A 220 -7.49 0.10 2.32
CA ARG A 220 -8.90 -0.31 2.23
C ARG A 220 -9.47 0.17 0.90
N SER A 221 -10.36 -0.62 0.28
CA SER A 221 -11.19 -0.14 -0.82
C SER A 221 -11.94 1.14 -0.42
N ILE A 222 -12.17 2.03 -1.39
CA ILE A 222 -12.99 3.21 -1.16
C ILE A 222 -14.48 2.89 -0.97
N GLU A 223 -14.92 1.63 -1.05
CA GLU A 223 -16.29 1.25 -0.70
C GLU A 223 -16.63 1.57 0.77
N GLY A 224 -17.61 2.48 0.95
CA GLY A 224 -18.00 2.99 2.26
C GLY A 224 -17.03 4.04 2.83
N LYS A 225 -17.48 4.77 3.85
CA LYS A 225 -16.66 5.78 4.53
C LYS A 225 -15.82 5.09 5.62
N PRO A 226 -14.54 5.48 5.80
CA PRO A 226 -13.79 5.06 6.97
C PRO A 226 -14.50 5.60 8.21
N THR A 227 -14.84 4.72 9.15
CA THR A 227 -15.66 5.05 10.33
C THR A 227 -14.75 5.39 11.51
N GLY A 228 -14.27 4.37 12.20
CA GLY A 228 -13.34 4.53 13.31
C GLY A 228 -12.52 3.29 13.56
N LEU A 229 -11.72 3.35 14.62
CA LEU A 229 -10.69 2.34 14.91
C LEU A 229 -11.27 0.93 14.98
N VAL A 230 -12.37 0.73 15.70
CA VAL A 230 -13.00 -0.59 15.80
C VAL A 230 -13.53 -1.08 14.45
N GLY A 231 -14.16 -0.18 13.67
CA GLY A 231 -14.68 -0.52 12.34
C GLY A 231 -13.59 -0.94 11.36
N LEU A 232 -12.46 -0.22 11.35
CA LEU A 232 -11.28 -0.61 10.56
C LEU A 232 -10.80 -2.02 10.93
N HIS A 233 -10.67 -2.33 12.22
CA HIS A 233 -10.16 -3.63 12.66
C HIS A 233 -11.19 -4.76 12.54
N ASP A 234 -12.49 -4.46 12.54
CA ASP A 234 -13.56 -5.43 12.21
C ASP A 234 -13.46 -5.90 10.75
N GLU A 235 -12.97 -5.02 9.87
CA GLU A 235 -12.72 -5.25 8.44
C GLU A 235 -11.30 -5.79 8.13
N ALA A 236 -10.42 -5.89 9.13
CA ALA A 236 -9.05 -6.34 8.96
C ALA A 236 -8.97 -7.72 8.28
N PHE A 237 -8.15 -7.82 7.23
CA PHE A 237 -8.00 -8.98 6.35
C PHE A 237 -9.28 -9.43 5.63
N ARG A 238 -10.31 -8.58 5.57
CA ARG A 238 -11.52 -8.78 4.76
C ARG A 238 -11.60 -7.72 3.67
N SER A 239 -11.73 -6.46 4.08
CA SER A 239 -11.80 -5.27 3.23
C SER A 239 -10.77 -4.20 3.60
N ALA A 240 -9.95 -4.43 4.63
CA ALA A 240 -8.77 -3.64 4.94
C ALA A 240 -7.54 -4.54 5.16
N LEU A 241 -6.40 -4.25 4.54
CA LEU A 241 -5.13 -4.95 4.72
C LEU A 241 -4.09 -4.03 5.34
N PRO A 242 -3.25 -4.50 6.28
CA PRO A 242 -2.05 -3.78 6.65
C PRO A 242 -1.16 -3.51 5.44
N PHE A 243 -0.44 -2.39 5.42
CA PHE A 243 0.45 -2.03 4.30
C PHE A 243 1.45 -3.13 3.96
N THR A 244 2.13 -3.71 4.97
CA THR A 244 3.06 -4.83 4.78
C THR A 244 2.42 -5.98 4.00
N TRP A 245 1.23 -6.41 4.42
CA TRP A 245 0.54 -7.55 3.80
C TRP A 245 -0.06 -7.18 2.43
N PHE A 246 -0.54 -5.95 2.26
CA PHE A 246 -0.97 -5.43 0.97
C PHE A 246 0.17 -5.51 -0.05
N ILE A 247 1.38 -5.05 0.30
CA ILE A 247 2.54 -5.11 -0.59
C ILE A 247 2.96 -6.56 -0.86
N ILE A 248 3.09 -7.39 0.18
CA ILE A 248 3.52 -8.78 0.03
C ILE A 248 2.58 -9.57 -0.89
N GLU A 249 1.26 -9.40 -0.75
CA GLU A 249 0.28 -10.13 -1.56
C GLU A 249 0.48 -9.93 -3.07
N HIS A 250 1.01 -8.79 -3.52
CA HIS A 250 1.32 -8.57 -4.93
C HIS A 250 2.51 -9.40 -5.43
N PHE A 251 3.53 -9.57 -4.59
CA PHE A 251 4.79 -10.22 -4.97
C PHE A 251 4.82 -11.72 -4.66
N THR A 252 3.69 -12.27 -4.22
CA THR A 252 3.47 -13.68 -3.92
C THR A 252 2.14 -14.12 -4.52
N PRO A 253 2.06 -14.41 -5.83
CA PRO A 253 0.79 -14.71 -6.47
C PRO A 253 0.13 -15.94 -5.82
N ARG A 254 -1.17 -15.80 -5.55
CA ARG A 254 -2.02 -16.88 -5.08
C ARG A 254 -2.43 -17.76 -6.26
N SER A 255 -2.32 -19.08 -6.11
CA SER A 255 -3.21 -20.00 -6.82
C SER A 255 -4.64 -19.70 -6.34
N HIS A 256 -5.59 -19.54 -7.25
CA HIS A 256 -6.92 -18.91 -7.11
C HIS A 256 -7.92 -19.45 -6.04
N HIS A 257 -7.50 -19.99 -4.89
CA HIS A 257 -8.38 -20.66 -3.92
C HIS A 257 -8.41 -20.04 -2.51
N GLY A 258 -7.94 -18.79 -2.34
CA GLY A 258 -7.92 -18.11 -1.04
C GLY A 258 -9.02 -17.04 -0.84
N PRO A 259 -9.62 -16.91 0.36
CA PRO A 259 -10.78 -16.05 0.67
C PRO A 259 -10.48 -14.54 0.80
N PHE A 260 -9.26 -14.08 0.52
CA PHE A 260 -8.84 -12.67 0.56
C PHE A 260 -9.03 -11.93 -0.77
N SER A 261 -9.65 -12.59 -1.76
CA SER A 261 -9.92 -12.00 -3.08
C SER A 261 -10.87 -10.80 -3.06
N GLY A 262 -11.41 -10.42 -1.90
CA GLY A 262 -12.35 -9.30 -1.76
C GLY A 262 -11.72 -7.93 -2.02
N LEU A 263 -10.45 -7.72 -1.61
CA LEU A 263 -9.72 -6.47 -1.90
C LEU A 263 -9.01 -6.49 -3.25
N MET A 264 -8.56 -7.67 -3.67
CA MET A 264 -7.89 -7.91 -4.94
C MET A 264 -8.73 -8.88 -5.76
N ARG A 265 -9.92 -8.45 -6.17
CA ARG A 265 -10.76 -9.23 -7.10
C ARG A 265 -10.06 -9.47 -8.45
N SER A 266 -8.99 -8.72 -8.69
CA SER A 266 -7.99 -8.97 -9.70
C SER A 266 -6.61 -8.78 -9.07
N GLY A 267 -5.87 -9.86 -8.82
CA GLY A 267 -4.41 -9.74 -8.75
C GLY A 267 -3.87 -9.19 -10.08
N PRO A 268 -2.63 -8.69 -10.14
CA PRO A 268 -2.07 -8.08 -11.35
C PRO A 268 -2.07 -8.99 -12.59
N ILE A 269 -2.19 -10.31 -12.40
CA ILE A 269 -2.32 -11.29 -13.49
C ILE A 269 -3.72 -11.25 -14.15
N LEU A 270 -4.74 -10.65 -13.51
CA LEU A 270 -6.13 -10.59 -13.99
C LEU A 270 -6.76 -9.19 -13.97
N ALA A 271 -6.03 -8.13 -13.61
CA ALA A 271 -6.51 -6.78 -13.87
C ALA A 271 -6.38 -6.54 -15.37
N GLU A 272 -7.41 -5.99 -16.03
CA GLU A 272 -7.28 -5.68 -17.46
C GLU A 272 -6.06 -4.76 -17.64
N PRO A 273 -5.02 -5.17 -18.41
CA PRO A 273 -3.76 -4.44 -18.52
C PRO A 273 -3.96 -2.97 -18.87
N ARG A 274 -5.00 -2.67 -19.67
CA ARG A 274 -5.36 -1.32 -20.10
C ARG A 274 -5.82 -0.40 -18.98
N ALA A 275 -6.62 -0.90 -18.03
CA ALA A 275 -7.09 -0.07 -16.91
C ALA A 275 -5.92 0.33 -16.01
N ASN A 276 -4.98 -0.59 -15.84
CA ASN A 276 -3.80 -0.39 -15.02
C ASN A 276 -2.79 0.59 -15.66
N ASP A 277 -2.53 0.47 -16.97
CA ASP A 277 -1.68 1.43 -17.70
C ASP A 277 -2.25 2.86 -17.66
N ARG A 278 -3.59 2.99 -17.74
CA ARG A 278 -4.27 4.27 -17.60
C ARG A 278 -4.06 4.89 -16.22
N VAL A 279 -4.31 4.12 -15.15
CA VAL A 279 -4.11 4.58 -13.76
C VAL A 279 -2.66 4.95 -13.52
N ARG A 280 -1.71 4.15 -14.00
CA ARG A 280 -0.29 4.45 -13.94
C ARG A 280 0.04 5.78 -14.62
N SER A 281 -0.48 6.01 -15.83
CA SER A 281 -0.25 7.26 -16.58
C SER A 281 -0.73 8.48 -15.78
N ILE A 282 -1.91 8.39 -15.15
CA ILE A 282 -2.44 9.44 -14.26
C ILE A 282 -1.53 9.65 -13.05
N VAL A 283 -1.15 8.58 -12.35
CA VAL A 283 -0.26 8.62 -11.17
C VAL A 283 1.08 9.27 -11.50
N THR A 284 1.66 8.92 -12.64
CA THR A 284 2.97 9.43 -13.07
C THR A 284 2.95 10.84 -13.66
N GLY A 285 1.76 11.44 -13.83
CA GLY A 285 1.64 12.81 -14.30
C GLY A 285 1.56 13.00 -15.81
N ASP A 286 1.20 11.95 -16.57
CA ASP A 286 1.02 12.09 -18.01
C ASP A 286 -0.08 13.13 -18.31
N GLN A 287 0.29 14.19 -19.02
CA GLN A 287 -0.61 15.33 -19.21
C GLN A 287 -1.85 14.96 -20.03
N GLN A 288 -1.72 14.03 -20.99
CA GLN A 288 -2.85 13.61 -21.80
C GLN A 288 -3.82 12.78 -20.96
N ALA A 289 -3.32 11.78 -20.23
CA ALA A 289 -4.14 10.95 -19.36
C ALA A 289 -4.85 11.76 -18.26
N ILE A 290 -4.19 12.79 -17.71
CA ILE A 290 -4.80 13.72 -16.74
C ILE A 290 -5.92 14.52 -17.40
N ARG A 291 -5.72 15.03 -18.62
CA ARG A 291 -6.73 15.80 -19.36
C ARG A 291 -7.95 14.95 -19.69
N ASP A 292 -7.72 13.76 -20.23
CA ASP A 292 -8.78 12.82 -20.58
C ASP A 292 -9.64 12.49 -19.34
N LEU A 293 -9.00 12.29 -18.16
CA LEU A 293 -9.75 12.05 -16.92
C LEU A 293 -10.56 13.27 -16.47
N ILE A 294 -10.00 14.48 -16.57
CA ILE A 294 -10.72 15.72 -16.21
C ILE A 294 -11.96 15.87 -17.08
N ASP A 295 -11.82 15.64 -18.39
CA ASP A 295 -12.90 15.78 -19.36
C ASP A 295 -13.99 14.72 -19.10
N GLU A 296 -13.63 13.47 -18.84
CA GLU A 296 -14.60 12.40 -18.48
C GLU A 296 -15.34 12.70 -17.17
N VAL A 297 -14.64 13.22 -16.16
CA VAL A 297 -15.27 13.62 -14.90
C VAL A 297 -16.19 14.82 -15.09
N HIS A 298 -15.84 15.75 -15.98
CA HIS A 298 -16.68 16.89 -16.36
C HIS A 298 -17.96 16.42 -17.08
N GLU A 299 -17.84 15.51 -18.05
CA GLU A 299 -18.96 14.87 -18.75
C GLU A 299 -19.87 14.08 -17.79
N ALA A 300 -19.30 13.49 -16.73
CA ALA A 300 -20.03 12.83 -15.64
C ALA A 300 -20.73 13.81 -14.66
N GLY A 301 -20.74 15.12 -14.94
CA GLY A 301 -21.51 16.12 -14.21
C GLY A 301 -20.71 16.90 -13.17
N GLU A 302 -19.38 16.96 -13.28
CA GLU A 302 -18.56 17.76 -12.39
C GLU A 302 -18.28 19.17 -12.93
N GLU A 303 -18.73 20.19 -12.20
CA GLU A 303 -18.64 21.60 -12.64
C GLU A 303 -17.32 22.30 -12.29
N THR A 304 -16.30 21.59 -11.77
CA THR A 304 -15.05 22.25 -11.39
C THR A 304 -14.16 22.57 -12.58
N VAL A 305 -13.81 23.84 -12.73
CA VAL A 305 -12.80 24.28 -13.71
C VAL A 305 -11.42 23.85 -13.22
N ALA A 306 -10.80 22.90 -13.93
CA ALA A 306 -9.44 22.48 -13.66
C ALA A 306 -8.42 23.47 -14.27
N PRO A 307 -7.24 23.66 -13.64
CA PRO A 307 -6.15 24.45 -14.21
C PRO A 307 -5.73 23.92 -15.60
N THR A 308 -5.16 24.78 -16.45
CA THR A 308 -4.64 24.42 -17.79
C THR A 308 -3.34 23.61 -17.76
N THR A 309 -2.63 23.61 -16.64
CA THR A 309 -1.49 22.73 -16.39
C THR A 309 -1.59 22.19 -14.96
N ILE A 310 -1.37 20.88 -14.82
CA ILE A 310 -1.30 20.22 -13.52
C ILE A 310 0.06 19.54 -13.49
N THR A 311 0.86 19.89 -12.50
CA THR A 311 2.16 19.27 -12.26
C THR A 311 2.02 18.21 -11.19
N VAL A 312 2.87 17.19 -11.24
CA VAL A 312 3.09 16.22 -10.16
C VAL A 312 4.36 16.57 -9.41
N LEU A 313 4.44 16.17 -8.15
CA LEU A 313 5.64 16.30 -7.35
C LEU A 313 6.65 15.21 -7.75
N PRO A 314 7.95 15.37 -7.38
CA PRO A 314 8.96 14.37 -7.67
C PRO A 314 8.60 12.98 -7.15
N ARG A 315 8.93 11.95 -7.93
CA ARG A 315 8.78 10.55 -7.55
C ARG A 315 9.75 10.18 -6.43
N HIS A 316 9.27 9.40 -5.48
CA HIS A 316 10.08 8.68 -4.51
C HIS A 316 10.10 7.19 -4.86
N THR A 317 11.24 6.55 -4.68
CA THR A 317 11.42 5.15 -5.10
C THR A 317 12.22 4.36 -4.09
N ILE A 318 11.70 3.18 -3.77
CA ILE A 318 12.50 2.05 -3.32
C ILE A 318 12.58 1.03 -4.44
N THR A 319 13.82 0.65 -4.77
CA THR A 319 14.12 -0.52 -5.58
C THR A 319 14.75 -1.58 -4.69
N VAL A 320 14.04 -2.69 -4.49
CA VAL A 320 14.58 -3.91 -3.89
C VAL A 320 15.07 -4.78 -5.02
N LYS A 321 16.40 -4.91 -5.13
CA LYS A 321 17.02 -5.75 -6.15
C LYS A 321 17.40 -7.08 -5.54
N VAL A 322 16.74 -8.14 -5.99
CA VAL A 322 17.06 -9.51 -5.59
C VAL A 322 17.79 -10.18 -6.74
N SER A 323 19.10 -9.97 -6.78
CA SER A 323 20.02 -10.71 -7.66
C SER A 323 20.85 -11.62 -6.78
N VAL A 324 20.48 -12.88 -6.73
CA VAL A 324 21.09 -13.89 -5.86
C VAL A 324 21.63 -14.99 -6.76
N GLY A 325 22.95 -15.08 -6.94
CA GLY A 325 23.59 -16.09 -7.81
C GLY A 325 24.59 -15.52 -8.80
N LYS A 326 25.12 -16.37 -9.69
CA LYS A 326 25.91 -15.90 -10.84
C LYS A 326 24.93 -15.24 -11.81
N SER A 327 25.06 -13.94 -12.05
CA SER A 327 24.35 -13.26 -13.13
C SER A 327 24.52 -14.10 -14.39
N LEU A 328 23.43 -14.66 -14.92
CA LEU A 328 23.51 -15.34 -16.20
C LEU A 328 23.90 -14.27 -17.23
N PRO A 329 24.88 -14.52 -18.12
CA PRO A 329 25.18 -13.60 -19.21
C PRO A 329 23.89 -13.24 -19.96
N PRO A 330 23.74 -12.00 -20.45
CA PRO A 330 22.49 -11.50 -21.06
C PRO A 330 21.89 -12.44 -22.12
N ASP A 331 22.74 -13.12 -22.88
CA ASP A 331 22.37 -14.05 -23.96
C ASP A 331 21.87 -15.42 -23.46
N SER A 332 22.04 -15.72 -22.18
CA SER A 332 21.71 -16.99 -21.52
C SER A 332 20.77 -16.85 -20.32
N ALA A 333 20.36 -15.62 -19.99
CA ALA A 333 19.47 -15.34 -18.86
C ALA A 333 18.00 -15.71 -19.14
N ARG A 334 17.59 -15.74 -20.43
CA ARG A 334 16.21 -16.02 -20.81
C ARG A 334 15.97 -17.50 -20.94
N LEU A 335 15.11 -18.04 -20.08
CA LEU A 335 14.55 -19.37 -20.30
C LEU A 335 13.58 -19.30 -21.48
N GLN A 336 13.87 -20.00 -22.58
CA GLN A 336 12.90 -20.23 -23.64
C GLN A 336 11.97 -21.34 -23.17
N ILE A 337 10.74 -20.96 -22.81
CA ILE A 337 9.65 -21.90 -22.54
C ILE A 337 8.66 -21.72 -23.70
N ASP A 338 8.51 -22.77 -24.51
CA ASP A 338 7.55 -22.83 -25.63
C ASP A 338 6.09 -22.91 -25.15
#